data_AF-A0A2A2FE45-F1
#
_entry.id   AF-A0A2A2FE45-F1
#
_cell.length_a   1.000
_cell.length_b   1.000
_cell.length_c   1.000
_cell.angle_alpha   90.00
_cell.angle_beta   90.00
_cell.angle_gamma   90.00
#
_symmetry.space_group_name_H-M   'P 1'
#
loop_
_entity.id
_entity.type
_entity.pdbx_description
1 polymer ?
#
loop_
_entity_poly.entity_id
_entity_poly.type
_entity_poly.pdbx_seq_one_letter_code
_entity_poly.pdbx_strand_id
1 'polypeptide(L)'
;MTSSVSGALAVELRPHSPAHWIATYYPMVETPAGRWADVTWILHQCRIPPPASVALPRAQWLELRSPDPGHHGYANHPACRAALASGYAAALAVYIAEADDVPAPTQQDQQPRAGTVVVPAGQLSEWVLEDLDEETMQIPR
;
A
#
# COMPACT_ATOMS: atom_id res chain seq x y z
N MET A 1 -10.12 -12.41 20.99
CA MET A 1 -9.71 -11.00 21.19
C MET A 1 -9.90 -10.30 19.86
N THR A 2 -10.70 -9.25 19.82
CA THR A 2 -10.99 -8.45 18.62
C THR A 2 -9.69 -7.81 18.18
N SER A 3 -9.07 -8.33 17.11
CA SER A 3 -8.04 -7.61 16.38
C SER A 3 -8.67 -6.30 15.95
N SER A 4 -8.39 -5.23 16.69
CA SER A 4 -8.71 -3.89 16.30
C SER A 4 -8.04 -3.68 14.95
N VAL A 5 -8.81 -3.81 13.87
CA VAL A 5 -8.41 -3.28 12.58
C VAL A 5 -8.04 -1.85 12.87
N SER A 6 -6.75 -1.55 12.89
CA SER A 6 -6.23 -0.28 13.40
C SER A 6 -6.61 0.90 12.47
N GLY A 7 -7.48 0.67 11.48
CA GLY A 7 -7.79 1.59 10.39
C GLY A 7 -6.56 2.00 9.58
N ALA A 8 -5.38 1.48 9.89
CA ALA A 8 -4.14 1.89 9.26
C ALA A 8 -4.00 1.14 7.94
N LEU A 9 -3.79 1.88 6.86
CA LEU A 9 -3.51 1.35 5.53
C LEU A 9 -2.11 1.76 5.12
N ALA A 10 -1.40 0.86 4.45
CA ALA A 10 -0.16 1.20 3.77
C ALA A 10 -0.48 1.74 2.38
N VAL A 11 0.24 2.78 1.97
CA VAL A 11 0.08 3.40 0.67
C VAL A 11 1.40 3.49 -0.03
N GLU A 12 1.49 2.87 -1.20
CA GLU A 12 2.62 3.02 -2.11
C GLU A 12 2.29 4.11 -3.14
N LEU A 13 3.12 5.14 -3.20
CA LEU A 13 3.09 6.18 -4.21
C LEU A 13 4.15 5.88 -5.27
N ARG A 14 3.74 5.69 -6.53
CA ARG A 14 4.66 5.44 -7.65
C ARG A 14 4.55 6.51 -8.74
N PRO A 15 5.66 6.97 -9.33
CA PRO A 15 5.62 7.78 -10.53
C PRO A 15 4.90 7.02 -11.65
N HIS A 16 4.02 7.69 -12.39
CA HIS A 16 3.34 7.11 -13.56
C HIS A 16 3.54 7.96 -14.82
N SER A 17 3.56 9.28 -14.67
CA SER A 17 3.93 10.23 -15.73
C SER A 17 4.49 11.50 -15.09
N PRO A 18 5.10 12.42 -15.86
CA PRO A 18 5.59 13.68 -15.31
C PRO A 18 4.53 14.50 -14.56
N ALA A 19 3.24 14.30 -14.90
CA ALA A 19 2.12 15.00 -14.28
C ALA A 19 1.29 14.14 -13.31
N HIS A 20 1.59 12.84 -13.14
CA HIS A 20 0.75 11.96 -12.32
C HIS A 20 1.54 10.89 -11.59
N TRP A 21 1.07 10.61 -10.38
CA TRP A 21 1.49 9.49 -9.55
C TRP A 21 0.31 8.55 -9.34
N ILE A 22 0.61 7.31 -8.97
CA ILE A 22 -0.36 6.30 -8.60
C ILE A 22 -0.21 6.03 -7.10
N ALA A 23 -1.31 6.15 -6.36
CA ALA A 23 -1.39 5.70 -4.97
C ALA A 23 -2.08 4.33 -4.94
N THR A 24 -1.39 3.31 -4.43
CA THR A 24 -1.94 1.97 -4.22
C THR A 24 -2.08 1.71 -2.72
N TYR A 25 -3.25 1.26 -2.29
CA TYR A 25 -3.60 1.07 -0.88
C TYR A 25 -3.65 -0.42 -0.55
N TYR A 26 -3.02 -0.78 0.56
CA TYR A 26 -2.89 -2.16 1.05
C TYR A 26 -3.32 -2.23 2.52
N PRO A 27 -3.86 -3.38 2.97
CA PRO A 27 -4.13 -3.56 4.38
C PRO A 27 -2.83 -3.70 5.16
N MET A 28 -2.87 -3.26 6.42
CA MET A 28 -1.79 -3.52 7.38
C MET A 28 -2.14 -4.75 8.21
N VAL A 29 -1.19 -5.67 8.31
CA VAL A 29 -1.28 -6.87 9.15
C VAL A 29 -0.32 -6.78 10.34
N GLU A 30 -0.76 -7.23 11.50
CA GLU A 30 0.10 -7.34 12.68
C GLU A 30 0.83 -8.68 12.65
N THR A 31 2.14 -8.62 12.84
CA THR A 31 3.02 -9.79 12.94
C THR A 31 3.84 -9.70 14.24
N PRO A 32 4.45 -10.79 14.70
CA PRO A 32 5.36 -10.75 15.84
C PRO A 32 6.56 -9.78 15.65
N ALA A 33 6.89 -9.45 14.40
CA ALA A 33 7.96 -8.53 14.06
C ALA A 33 7.49 -7.06 13.91
N GLY A 34 6.20 -6.77 14.13
CA GLY A 34 5.62 -5.42 14.04
C GLY A 34 4.43 -5.36 13.10
N ARG A 35 4.20 -4.20 12.46
CA ARG A 35 3.10 -4.01 11.50
C ARG A 35 3.62 -3.92 10.07
N TRP A 36 2.98 -4.64 9.15
CA TRP A 36 3.50 -4.91 7.81
C TRP A 36 2.39 -4.72 6.78
N ALA A 37 2.72 -4.21 5.59
CA ALA A 37 1.77 -4.09 4.48
C ALA A 37 1.61 -5.45 3.78
N ASP A 38 0.39 -5.91 3.56
CA ASP A 38 0.15 -7.06 2.67
C ASP A 38 0.01 -6.59 1.22
N VAL A 39 1.15 -6.54 0.52
CA VAL A 39 1.23 -6.05 -0.86
C VAL A 39 0.56 -6.95 -1.89
N THR A 40 0.17 -8.17 -1.49
CA THR A 40 -0.57 -9.09 -2.36
C THR A 40 -2.05 -8.75 -2.44
N TRP A 41 -2.54 -7.91 -1.53
CA TRP A 41 -3.94 -7.51 -1.46
C TRP A 41 -4.09 -6.00 -1.72
N ILE A 42 -4.30 -5.65 -2.99
CA ILE A 42 -4.62 -4.28 -3.38
C ILE A 42 -6.07 -3.99 -3.03
N LEU A 43 -6.30 -3.04 -2.13
CA LEU A 43 -7.64 -2.59 -1.75
C LEU A 43 -8.18 -1.53 -2.72
N HIS A 44 -7.31 -0.63 -3.13
CA HIS A 44 -7.67 0.46 -4.03
C HIS A 44 -6.44 1.02 -4.74
N GLN A 45 -6.67 1.61 -5.91
CA GLN A 45 -5.65 2.34 -6.64
C GLN A 45 -6.25 3.60 -7.26
N CYS A 46 -5.59 4.74 -7.10
CA CYS A 46 -6.04 6.00 -7.69
C CYS A 46 -4.88 6.84 -8.24
N ARG A 47 -5.19 7.69 -9.22
CA ARG A 47 -4.26 8.70 -9.75
C ARG A 47 -4.27 9.93 -8.85
N ILE A 48 -3.10 10.43 -8.52
CA ILE A 48 -2.92 11.64 -7.72
C ILE A 48 -1.99 12.62 -8.44
N PRO A 49 -2.10 13.94 -8.16
CA PRO A 49 -1.12 14.90 -8.65
C PRO A 49 0.27 14.61 -8.07
N PRO A 50 1.35 15.12 -8.67
CA PRO A 50 2.69 14.91 -8.17
C PRO A 50 2.85 15.50 -6.77
N PRO A 51 3.40 14.76 -5.79
CA PRO A 51 3.73 15.31 -4.50
C PRO A 51 4.78 16.41 -4.62
N ALA A 52 4.55 17.54 -3.93
CA ALA A 52 5.29 18.79 -4.09
C ALA A 52 6.82 18.70 -3.88
N SER A 53 7.30 17.65 -3.21
CA SER A 53 8.71 17.49 -2.83
C SER A 53 9.49 16.47 -3.67
N VAL A 54 8.92 15.93 -4.75
CA VAL A 54 9.47 14.71 -5.35
C VAL A 54 9.99 14.95 -6.77
N ALA A 55 11.24 15.41 -6.82
CA ALA A 55 12.15 15.21 -7.95
C ALA A 55 12.76 13.79 -7.96
N LEU A 56 12.13 12.80 -7.29
CA LEU A 56 12.68 11.45 -7.18
C LEU A 56 11.96 10.50 -8.15
N PRO A 57 12.70 9.71 -8.93
CA PRO A 57 12.14 8.69 -9.81
C PRO A 57 11.69 7.43 -9.05
N ARG A 58 11.47 7.49 -7.74
CA ARG A 58 11.32 6.31 -6.86
C ARG A 58 10.00 6.29 -6.10
N ALA A 59 9.53 5.07 -5.82
CA ALA A 59 8.34 4.84 -5.04
C ALA A 59 8.49 5.35 -3.59
N GLN A 60 7.40 5.84 -3.00
CA GLN A 60 7.34 6.28 -1.60
C GLN A 60 6.26 5.49 -0.85
N TRP A 61 6.54 5.12 0.39
CA TRP A 61 5.56 4.44 1.23
C TRP A 61 5.07 5.35 2.36
N LEU A 62 3.76 5.32 2.59
CA LEU A 62 3.08 6.06 3.63
C LEU A 62 2.20 5.13 4.47
N GLU A 63 2.05 5.45 5.74
CA GLU A 63 1.02 4.86 6.58
C GLU A 63 -0.07 5.91 6.81
N LEU A 64 -1.30 5.61 6.38
CA LEU A 64 -2.46 6.50 6.52
C LEU A 64 -3.49 5.88 7.45
N ARG A 65 -4.16 6.73 8.22
CA ARG A 65 -5.04 6.30 9.32
C ARG A 65 -6.38 7.03 9.35
N SER A 66 -6.66 7.89 8.38
CA SER A 66 -7.81 8.78 8.45
C SER A 66 -8.33 9.14 7.06
N PRO A 67 -9.65 9.21 6.86
CA PRO A 67 -10.24 9.77 5.65
C PRO A 67 -10.30 11.31 5.69
N ASP A 68 -9.82 11.96 6.75
CA ASP A 68 -9.80 13.41 6.89
C ASP A 68 -8.58 14.03 6.18
N PRO A 69 -8.74 14.85 5.12
CA PRO A 69 -7.62 15.52 4.46
C PRO A 69 -6.87 16.53 5.35
N GLY A 70 -7.43 16.91 6.51
CA GLY A 70 -6.78 17.71 7.54
C GLY A 70 -5.87 16.93 8.49
N HIS A 71 -5.88 15.59 8.40
CA HIS A 71 -5.09 14.73 9.29
C HIS A 71 -3.57 14.94 9.10
N HIS A 72 -2.83 14.92 10.21
CA HIS A 72 -1.38 15.20 10.22
C HIS A 72 -0.56 14.26 9.33
N GLY A 73 -1.05 13.04 9.06
CA GLY A 73 -0.43 12.09 8.12
C GLY A 73 -0.32 12.62 6.68
N TYR A 74 -1.06 13.67 6.33
CA TYR A 74 -1.01 14.33 5.02
C TYR A 74 -0.15 15.59 4.97
N ALA A 75 0.43 16.02 6.10
CA ALA A 75 1.12 17.30 6.21
C ALA A 75 2.28 17.46 5.20
N ASN A 76 2.97 16.36 4.89
CA ASN A 76 4.07 16.34 3.92
C ASN A 76 3.60 16.25 2.45
N HIS A 77 2.29 16.11 2.22
CA HIS A 77 1.69 15.93 0.89
C HIS A 77 0.51 16.90 0.65
N PRO A 78 0.70 18.23 0.82
CA PRO A 78 -0.40 19.19 0.79
C PRO A 78 -1.13 19.24 -0.55
N ALA A 79 -0.42 19.03 -1.66
CA ALA A 79 -1.00 18.98 -3.01
C ALA A 79 -1.86 17.73 -3.25
N CYS A 80 -1.61 16.64 -2.52
CA CYS A 80 -2.24 15.33 -2.73
C CYS A 80 -3.22 14.95 -1.61
N ARG A 81 -3.27 15.71 -0.50
CA ARG A 81 -4.03 15.35 0.73
C ARG A 81 -5.48 14.93 0.48
N ALA A 82 -6.19 15.66 -0.39
CA ALA A 82 -7.59 15.37 -0.70
C ALA A 82 -7.74 14.06 -1.47
N ALA A 83 -6.87 13.83 -2.45
CA ALA A 83 -6.89 12.59 -3.24
C ALA A 83 -6.46 11.38 -2.40
N LEU A 84 -5.47 11.56 -1.51
CA LEU A 84 -5.02 10.51 -0.60
C LEU A 84 -6.07 10.15 0.46
N ALA A 85 -6.75 11.14 1.01
CA ALA A 85 -7.84 10.94 1.96
C ALA A 85 -9.04 10.23 1.32
N SER A 86 -9.41 10.63 0.10
CA SER A 86 -10.47 9.96 -0.66
C SER A 86 -10.10 8.51 -1.03
N GLY A 87 -8.86 8.27 -1.46
CA GLY A 87 -8.37 6.92 -1.78
C GLY A 87 -8.33 6.02 -0.54
N TYR A 88 -7.94 6.57 0.61
CA TYR A 88 -8.01 5.88 1.89
C TYR A 88 -9.45 5.47 2.23
N ALA A 89 -10.42 6.39 2.10
CA ALA A 89 -11.82 6.09 2.39
C ALA A 89 -12.37 4.97 1.51
N ALA A 90 -12.03 4.98 0.21
CA ALA A 90 -12.41 3.91 -0.73
C ALA A 90 -11.77 2.57 -0.37
N ALA A 91 -10.46 2.57 -0.08
CA ALA A 91 -9.74 1.36 0.31
C ALA A 91 -10.27 0.76 1.62
N LEU A 92 -10.59 1.62 2.60
CA LEU A 92 -11.16 1.18 3.88
C LEU A 92 -12.54 0.56 3.69
N ALA A 93 -13.37 1.10 2.81
CA ALA A 93 -14.68 0.52 2.49
C ALA A 93 -14.55 -0.90 1.90
N VAL A 94 -13.59 -1.12 0.98
CA VAL A 94 -13.29 -2.45 0.45
C VAL A 94 -12.81 -3.38 1.56
N TYR A 95 -11.87 -2.94 2.38
CA TYR A 95 -11.34 -3.75 3.47
C TYR A 95 -12.41 -4.18 4.48
N ILE A 96 -13.33 -3.28 4.84
CA ILE A 96 -14.44 -3.58 5.74
C ILE A 96 -15.43 -4.56 5.09
N ALA A 97 -15.82 -4.31 3.83
CA ALA A 97 -16.77 -5.17 3.12
C ALA A 97 -16.28 -6.62 3.01
N GLU A 98 -14.99 -6.81 2.74
CA GLU A 98 -14.36 -8.13 2.66
C GLU A 98 -14.19 -8.78 4.04
N ALA A 99 -14.03 -8.00 5.11
CA ALA A 99 -13.96 -8.51 6.47
C ALA A 99 -15.32 -9.02 6.99
N ASP A 100 -16.42 -8.43 6.52
CA ASP A 100 -17.79 -8.87 6.87
C ASP A 100 -18.21 -10.16 6.14
N ASP A 101 -17.58 -10.52 5.02
CA ASP A 101 -17.91 -11.73 4.23
C ASP A 101 -17.18 -13.00 4.72
N VAL A 102 -16.30 -12.89 5.72
CA VAL A 102 -15.54 -14.02 6.26
C VAL A 102 -16.16 -14.53 7.57
N PRO A 103 -16.70 -15.77 7.64
CA PRO A 103 -17.09 -16.37 8.91
C PRO A 103 -15.86 -16.47 9.83
N ALA A 104 -16.02 -16.05 11.09
CA ALA A 104 -14.93 -15.85 12.05
C ALA A 104 -13.84 -16.94 11.99
N PRO A 105 -12.58 -16.59 11.66
CA PRO A 105 -11.52 -17.58 11.53
C PRO A 105 -11.13 -18.12 12.90
N THR A 106 -11.06 -19.45 13.02
CA THR A 106 -10.35 -20.12 14.12
C THR A 106 -8.91 -19.63 14.18
N GLN A 107 -8.45 -19.29 15.38
CA GLN A 107 -7.17 -18.61 15.72
C GLN A 107 -5.85 -19.26 15.22
N GLN A 108 -5.89 -20.24 14.30
CA GLN A 108 -4.73 -20.98 13.82
C GLN A 108 -4.24 -20.59 12.41
N ASP A 109 -4.98 -19.76 11.66
CA ASP A 109 -4.59 -19.38 10.28
C ASP A 109 -4.04 -17.94 10.15
N GLN A 110 -3.64 -17.29 11.25
CA GLN A 110 -2.95 -16.00 11.22
C GLN A 110 -1.44 -16.14 10.94
N GLN A 111 -1.05 -17.14 10.16
CA GLN A 111 0.30 -17.23 9.62
C GLN A 111 0.40 -16.20 8.49
N PRO A 112 1.40 -15.30 8.47
CA PRO A 112 1.64 -14.48 7.28
C PRO A 112 1.79 -15.40 6.08
N ARG A 113 1.08 -15.11 4.98
CA ARG A 113 1.28 -15.82 3.71
C ARG A 113 2.77 -15.80 3.41
N ALA A 114 3.37 -16.98 3.26
CA ALA A 114 4.77 -17.11 2.88
C ALA A 114 5.00 -16.30 1.60
N GLY A 115 5.93 -15.33 1.65
CA GLY A 115 6.19 -14.39 0.55
C GLY A 115 6.00 -12.91 0.88
N THR A 116 5.82 -12.54 2.15
CA THR A 116 5.74 -11.13 2.58
C THR A 116 7.02 -10.36 2.21
N VAL A 117 6.94 -9.45 1.25
CA VAL A 117 7.98 -8.47 0.93
C VAL A 117 7.66 -7.17 1.65
N VAL A 118 8.68 -6.59 2.27
CA VAL A 118 8.50 -5.64 3.35
C VAL A 118 9.56 -4.61 3.15
N VAL A 119 9.11 -3.38 2.93
CA VAL A 119 10.03 -2.31 2.62
C VAL A 119 10.05 -1.30 3.75
N PRO A 120 11.17 -1.21 4.50
CA PRO A 120 11.41 -0.09 5.38
C PRO A 120 11.43 1.20 4.56
N ALA A 121 10.76 2.26 5.04
CA ALA A 121 10.69 3.54 4.34
C ALA A 121 12.08 4.13 3.99
N GLY A 122 13.13 3.75 4.73
CA GLY A 122 14.52 4.15 4.49
C GLY A 122 15.31 3.32 3.48
N GLN A 123 14.80 2.17 2.98
CA GLN A 123 15.54 1.28 2.05
C GLN A 123 14.95 1.20 0.62
N LEU A 124 13.87 1.94 0.33
CA LEU A 124 13.26 2.02 -1.02
C LEU A 124 14.14 2.66 -2.10
N SER A 125 15.27 3.24 -1.69
CA SER A 125 16.23 3.83 -2.63
C SER A 125 17.14 2.79 -3.31
N GLU A 126 17.14 1.53 -2.90
CA GLU A 126 18.08 0.54 -3.44
C GLU A 126 17.40 -0.69 -4.06
N TRP A 127 16.08 -0.80 -4.01
CA TRP A 127 15.34 -1.88 -4.65
C TRP A 127 14.78 -1.42 -6.00
N VAL A 128 15.56 -1.60 -7.05
CA VAL A 128 15.02 -1.76 -8.40
C VAL A 128 14.74 -3.26 -8.54
N LEU A 129 13.49 -3.64 -8.80
CA LEU A 129 13.19 -4.98 -9.34
C LEU A 129 13.66 -4.96 -10.81
N GLU A 130 14.97 -5.00 -10.99
CA GLU A 130 15.59 -5.50 -12.22
C GLU A 130 15.47 -7.04 -12.16
N ASP A 131 14.98 -7.65 -13.24
CA ASP A 131 14.73 -9.09 -13.42
C ASP A 131 13.39 -9.67 -12.92
N LEU A 132 12.31 -9.20 -13.52
CA LEU A 132 11.28 -10.14 -13.97
C LEU A 132 10.85 -9.82 -15.40
N ASP A 133 11.82 -9.86 -16.33
CA ASP A 133 11.50 -10.05 -17.74
C ASP A 133 11.22 -11.53 -17.97
N GLU A 134 9.93 -11.84 -17.98
CA GLU A 134 9.38 -13.05 -18.55
C GLU A 134 9.41 -12.91 -20.09
N GLU A 135 10.55 -13.20 -20.73
CA GLU A 135 10.54 -13.51 -22.17
C GLU A 135 10.45 -15.03 -22.36
N THR A 136 9.21 -15.45 -22.58
CA THR A 136 8.86 -16.68 -23.28
C THR A 136 9.61 -16.83 -24.60
N MET A 137 9.97 -18.09 -24.91
CA MET A 137 10.33 -18.62 -26.24
C MET A 137 11.75 -18.32 -26.75
N GLN A 138 12.61 -19.35 -26.66
CA GLN A 138 13.28 -19.87 -27.85
C GLN A 138 13.72 -21.32 -27.61
N ILE A 139 13.06 -22.25 -28.31
CA ILE A 139 13.56 -23.60 -28.57
C ILE A 139 14.72 -23.45 -29.56
N PRO A 140 15.86 -24.12 -29.33
CA PRO A 140 16.67 -24.61 -30.43
C PRO A 140 16.64 -26.15 -30.48
N ARG A 141 16.71 -26.62 -31.72
CA ARG A 141 16.65 -28.01 -32.19
C ARG A 141 17.58 -28.99 -31.49
#